data_AF-A0A4U9U1K4-F1
#
_entry.id   AF-A0A4U9U1K4-F1
#
_cell.length_a   1.000
_cell.length_b   1.000
_cell.length_c   1.000
_cell.angle_alpha   90.00
_cell.angle_beta   90.00
_cell.angle_gamma   90.00
#
_symmetry.space_group_name_H-M   'P 1'
#
loop_
_entity.id
_entity.type
_entity.pdbx_description
1 polymer ?
#
loop_
_entity_poly.entity_id
_entity_poly.type
_entity_poly.pdbx_seq_one_letter_code
_entity_poly.pdbx_strand_id
1 'polypeptide(L)'
;MWNVDPLSANFLEPDPTFDAGCGVRFSTVNFDSNDHYITGSNGDDSGDARYHQWFASRLAQLCVDQGLECVRFRGRGFETLTINELSYRPGGVAGAQSWSKTCYQRYR
;
A
#
# COMPACT_ATOMS: atom_id res chain seq x y z
N MET A 1 11.82 8.98 -7.03
CA MET A 1 10.76 8.17 -6.36
C MET A 1 10.29 8.89 -5.09
N TRP A 2 8.99 8.82 -4.76
CA TRP A 2 8.43 9.38 -3.52
C TRP A 2 7.15 8.62 -3.07
N ASN A 3 6.77 8.75 -1.80
CA ASN A 3 5.51 8.28 -1.24
C ASN A 3 4.87 9.37 -0.37
N VAL A 4 3.56 9.57 -0.51
CA VAL A 4 2.76 10.50 0.29
C VAL A 4 1.50 9.79 0.76
N ASP A 5 1.25 9.82 2.06
CA ASP A 5 0.18 9.01 2.64
C ASP A 5 -0.54 9.67 3.84
N PRO A 6 -1.42 10.65 3.61
CA PRO A 6 -2.28 11.18 4.67
C PRO A 6 -3.05 10.05 5.37
N LEU A 7 -3.11 10.16 6.70
CA LEU A 7 -3.81 9.23 7.57
C LEU A 7 -4.62 9.99 8.62
N SER A 8 -5.71 9.37 9.06
CA SER A 8 -6.48 9.78 10.22
C SER A 8 -6.88 8.53 10.99
N ALA A 9 -6.73 8.58 12.31
CA ALA A 9 -7.19 7.55 13.23
C ALA A 9 -7.99 8.22 14.34
N ASN A 10 -9.11 7.60 14.70
CA ASN A 10 -10.03 8.10 15.71
C ASN A 10 -10.37 6.98 16.67
N PHE A 11 -10.47 7.33 17.95
CA PHE A 11 -10.82 6.43 19.02
C PHE A 11 -12.01 6.98 19.79
N LEU A 12 -12.84 6.08 20.30
CA LEU A 12 -13.98 6.37 21.14
C LEU A 12 -14.06 5.31 22.23
N GLU A 13 -14.44 5.75 23.42
CA GLU A 13 -14.68 4.92 24.60
C GLU A 13 -16.15 5.12 25.00
N PRO A 14 -17.10 4.38 24.40
CA PRO A 14 -18.53 4.59 24.63
C PRO A 14 -18.95 4.27 26.07
N ASP A 15 -18.23 3.36 26.74
CA ASP A 15 -18.44 2.95 28.12
C ASP A 15 -17.12 2.42 28.73
N PRO A 16 -17.03 2.25 30.06
CA PRO A 16 -15.77 1.89 30.73
C PRO A 16 -15.21 0.50 30.38
N THR A 17 -15.97 -0.34 29.69
CA THR A 17 -15.56 -1.71 29.33
C THR A 17 -15.24 -1.87 27.85
N PHE A 18 -15.47 -0.83 27.03
CA PHE A 18 -15.40 -0.95 25.59
C PHE A 18 -14.66 0.21 24.93
N ASP A 19 -13.65 -0.13 24.12
CA ASP A 19 -12.94 0.82 23.26
C ASP A 19 -13.18 0.49 21.79
N ALA A 20 -13.41 1.52 21.00
CA ALA A 20 -13.56 1.42 19.55
C ALA A 20 -12.57 2.34 18.85
N GLY A 21 -11.92 1.80 17.81
CA GLY A 21 -11.02 2.55 16.95
C GLY A 21 -11.39 2.40 15.48
N CYS A 22 -11.21 3.46 14.70
CA CYS A 22 -11.20 3.35 13.24
C CYS A 22 -10.13 4.26 12.63
N GLY A 23 -9.61 3.83 11.49
CA GLY A 23 -8.58 4.56 10.77
C GLY A 23 -8.80 4.52 9.28
N VAL A 24 -8.36 5.58 8.61
CA VAL A 24 -8.27 5.67 7.16
C VAL A 24 -6.90 6.20 6.76
N ARG A 25 -6.36 5.66 5.66
CA ARG A 25 -5.13 6.14 5.03
C ARG A 25 -5.36 6.21 3.53
N PHE A 26 -4.76 7.20 2.87
CA PHE A 26 -4.72 7.26 1.41
C PHE A 26 -3.26 7.38 0.98
N SER A 27 -2.68 6.32 0.43
CA SER A 27 -1.28 6.34 -0.01
C SER A 27 -1.20 6.60 -1.50
N THR A 28 -0.25 7.43 -1.89
CA THR A 28 0.20 7.62 -3.27
C THR A 28 1.70 7.33 -3.34
N VAL A 29 2.08 6.36 -4.17
CA VAL A 29 3.49 6.00 -4.41
C VAL A 29 3.83 6.28 -5.87
N ASN A 30 4.95 6.97 -6.11
CA ASN A 30 5.43 7.31 -7.44
C ASN A 30 6.85 6.79 -7.67
N PHE A 31 6.98 5.93 -8.68
CA PHE A 31 8.24 5.43 -9.22
C PHE A 31 8.64 6.26 -10.43
N ASP A 32 9.94 6.52 -10.52
CA ASP A 32 10.60 7.20 -11.63
C ASP A 32 11.96 6.55 -11.77
N SER A 33 12.22 5.94 -12.93
CA SER A 33 13.45 5.23 -13.25
C SER A 33 14.04 5.86 -14.51
N ASN A 34 15.26 6.37 -14.39
CA ASN A 34 16.04 6.90 -15.50
C ASN A 34 17.18 5.92 -15.77
N ASP A 35 17.07 5.16 -16.84
CA ASP A 35 18.09 4.21 -17.27
C ASP A 35 19.22 4.96 -18.00
N HIS A 36 20.44 4.75 -17.53
CA HIS A 36 21.64 5.37 -18.10
C HIS A 36 22.53 4.35 -18.81
N TYR A 37 22.17 3.07 -18.80
CA TYR A 37 22.96 2.00 -19.43
C TYR A 37 22.39 1.64 -20.81
N ILE A 38 22.51 2.57 -21.75
CA ILE A 38 21.98 2.39 -23.11
C ILE A 38 23.12 2.00 -24.04
N THR A 39 23.00 0.86 -24.71
CA THR A 39 24.00 0.33 -25.66
C THR A 39 23.33 -0.16 -26.94
N GLY A 40 24.09 -0.50 -27.99
CA GLY A 40 23.48 -0.95 -29.26
C GLY A 40 22.54 -2.17 -29.13
N SER A 41 22.76 -3.04 -28.13
CA SER A 41 21.92 -4.20 -27.83
C SER A 41 21.02 -4.02 -26.60
N ASN A 42 21.22 -2.97 -25.79
CA ASN A 42 20.40 -2.65 -24.62
C ASN A 42 19.65 -1.34 -24.85
N GLY A 43 18.34 -1.43 -25.04
CA GLY A 43 17.49 -0.26 -25.25
C GLY A 43 17.35 0.59 -23.98
N ASP A 44 16.57 1.66 -24.09
CA ASP A 44 16.20 2.50 -22.96
C ASP A 44 15.09 1.84 -22.13
N ASP A 45 15.44 1.49 -20.90
CA ASP A 45 14.55 0.87 -19.93
C ASP A 45 13.97 1.85 -18.91
N SER A 46 14.10 3.16 -19.14
CA SER A 46 13.49 4.21 -18.33
C SER A 46 11.96 4.10 -18.28
N GLY A 47 11.37 4.60 -17.20
CA GLY A 47 9.91 4.69 -17.07
C GLY A 47 9.43 5.09 -15.69
N ASP A 48 8.14 5.41 -15.62
CA ASP A 48 7.44 5.84 -14.43
C ASP A 48 6.24 4.93 -14.10
N ALA A 49 5.88 4.85 -12.83
CA ALA A 49 4.66 4.18 -12.40
C ALA A 49 4.07 4.88 -11.18
N ARG A 50 2.74 5.01 -11.14
CA ARG A 50 2.06 5.66 -10.02
C ARG A 50 0.90 4.80 -9.50
N TYR A 51 0.90 4.63 -8.18
CA TYR A 51 -0.10 3.87 -7.44
C TYR A 51 -0.81 4.78 -6.45
N HIS A 52 -2.11 4.59 -6.28
CA HIS A 52 -2.87 5.22 -5.21
C HIS A 52 -3.88 4.22 -4.63
N GLN A 53 -4.05 4.22 -3.31
CA GLN A 53 -4.97 3.30 -2.66
C GLN A 53 -5.54 3.87 -1.36
N TRP A 54 -6.82 3.60 -1.13
CA TRP A 54 -7.49 3.82 0.16
C TRP A 54 -7.39 2.59 1.05
N PHE A 55 -7.10 2.83 2.32
CA PHE A 55 -7.04 1.83 3.38
C PHE A 55 -8.02 2.24 4.47
N ALA A 56 -8.80 1.29 4.95
CA ALA A 56 -9.65 1.46 6.11
C ALA A 56 -9.35 0.34 7.11
N SER A 57 -9.31 0.69 8.39
CA SER A 57 -9.13 -0.22 9.50
C SER A 57 -10.13 0.07 10.62
N ARG A 58 -10.44 -0.96 11.41
CA ARG A 58 -11.31 -0.90 12.58
C ARG A 58 -10.76 -1.81 13.67
N LEU A 59 -10.88 -1.37 14.91
CA LEU A 59 -10.48 -2.06 16.13
C LEU A 59 -11.65 -1.99 17.13
N ALA A 60 -11.86 -3.07 17.87
CA ALA A 60 -12.76 -3.12 19.01
C ALA A 60 -12.06 -3.88 20.14
N GLN A 61 -12.07 -3.33 21.34
CA GLN A 61 -11.54 -3.95 22.56
C GLN A 61 -12.66 -3.98 23.60
N LEU A 62 -12.82 -5.13 24.27
CA LEU A 62 -13.87 -5.35 25.25
C LEU A 62 -13.28 -6.02 26.49
N CYS A 63 -13.37 -5.35 27.63
CA CYS A 63 -13.10 -5.93 28.94
C CYS A 63 -14.30 -6.79 29.37
N VAL A 64 -14.12 -8.10 29.39
CA VAL A 64 -15.19 -9.05 29.73
C VAL A 64 -15.29 -9.23 31.24
N ASP A 65 -14.14 -9.30 31.92
CA ASP A 65 -14.01 -9.31 33.38
C ASP A 65 -12.61 -8.79 33.79
N GLN A 66 -12.30 -8.80 35.10
CA GLN A 66 -11.03 -8.27 35.63
C GLN A 66 -9.76 -9.01 35.15
N GLY A 67 -9.90 -10.17 34.49
CA GLY A 67 -8.78 -10.97 33.98
C GLY A 67 -8.85 -11.28 32.48
N LEU A 68 -9.90 -10.84 31.78
CA LEU A 68 -10.15 -11.19 30.39
C LEU A 68 -10.51 -9.97 29.54
N GLU A 69 -9.71 -9.74 28.50
CA GLU A 69 -9.95 -8.76 27.46
C GLU A 69 -10.05 -9.43 26.08
N CYS A 70 -11.07 -9.06 25.31
CA CYS A 70 -11.26 -9.50 23.94
C CYS A 70 -10.91 -8.38 22.96
N VAL A 71 -10.00 -8.66 22.02
CA VAL A 71 -9.59 -7.70 20.99
C VAL A 71 -9.95 -8.23 19.60
N ARG A 72 -10.55 -7.39 18.77
CA ARG A 72 -10.87 -7.70 17.37
C ARG A 72 -10.42 -6.58 16.45
N PHE A 73 -9.64 -6.93 15.45
CA PHE A 73 -9.16 -6.01 14.42
C PHE A 73 -9.60 -6.46 13.02
N ARG A 74 -9.85 -5.50 12.13
CA ARG A 74 -10.04 -5.75 10.69
C ARG A 74 -9.51 -4.56 9.89
N GLY A 75 -8.73 -4.84 8.85
CA GLY A 75 -8.23 -3.81 7.93
C GLY A 75 -7.96 -4.36 6.54
N ARG A 76 -7.70 -3.46 5.60
CA ARG A 76 -7.17 -3.79 4.25
C ARG A 76 -5.73 -3.31 4.14
N GLY A 77 -4.90 -4.10 3.47
CA GLY A 77 -3.54 -3.75 3.08
C GLY A 77 -3.41 -3.55 1.55
N PHE A 78 -2.23 -3.13 1.13
CA PHE A 78 -1.85 -2.94 -0.27
C PHE A 78 -0.36 -3.18 -0.38
N GLU A 79 0.03 -3.82 -1.47
CA GLU A 79 1.43 -3.99 -1.83
C GLU A 79 1.60 -3.39 -3.23
N THR A 80 2.43 -2.36 -3.32
CA THR A 80 2.93 -1.89 -4.61
C THR A 80 3.94 -2.90 -5.13
N LEU A 81 4.03 -3.07 -6.45
CA LEU A 81 5.17 -3.75 -7.04
C LEU A 81 6.47 -3.08 -6.58
N THR A 82 7.49 -3.89 -6.37
CA THR A 82 8.85 -3.40 -6.12
C THR A 82 9.43 -2.76 -7.38
N ILE A 83 10.49 -1.96 -7.21
CA ILE A 83 11.18 -1.37 -8.36
C ILE A 83 11.71 -2.43 -9.33
N ASN A 84 12.21 -3.55 -8.81
CA ASN A 84 12.74 -4.64 -9.62
C ASN A 84 11.63 -5.40 -10.37
N GLU A 85 10.44 -5.53 -9.79
CA GLU A 85 9.28 -6.12 -10.49
C GLU A 85 8.76 -5.20 -11.61
N LEU A 86 8.96 -3.88 -11.48
CA LEU A 86 8.61 -2.91 -12.51
C LEU A 86 9.60 -2.87 -13.67
N SER A 87 10.86 -3.26 -13.45
CA SER A 87 11.95 -3.22 -14.45
C SER A 87 11.82 -4.20 -15.61
N TYR A 88 10.86 -5.13 -15.58
CA TYR A 88 10.68 -6.15 -16.61
C TYR A 88 9.35 -5.99 -17.35
N ARG A 89 9.33 -6.08 -18.68
CA ARG A 89 8.10 -6.09 -19.50
C ARG A 89 7.52 -7.52 -19.64
N PRO A 90 6.22 -7.66 -20.01
CA PRO A 90 5.65 -8.97 -20.35
C PRO A 90 6.52 -9.69 -21.39
N GLY A 91 6.89 -10.94 -21.13
CA GLY A 91 7.82 -11.72 -21.97
C GLY A 91 9.26 -11.75 -21.48
N GLY A 92 9.59 -11.15 -20.33
CA GLY A 92 10.94 -11.22 -19.74
C GLY A 92 11.96 -10.31 -20.43
N VAL A 93 11.48 -9.38 -21.26
CA VAL A 93 12.30 -8.37 -21.92
C VAL A 93 12.56 -7.24 -20.93
N ALA A 94 13.78 -6.71 -20.92
CA ALA A 94 14.13 -5.56 -20.11
C ALA A 94 13.30 -4.32 -20.49
N GLY A 95 13.02 -3.48 -19.49
CA GLY A 95 12.26 -2.25 -19.65
C GLY A 95 11.25 -1.98 -18.55
N ALA A 96 11.28 -0.77 -17.98
CA ALA A 96 10.28 -0.34 -17.02
C ALA A 96 8.87 -0.38 -17.64
N GLN A 97 7.92 -0.94 -16.90
CA GLN A 97 6.52 -0.92 -17.30
C GLN A 97 5.87 0.42 -16.92
N SER A 98 5.47 1.24 -17.89
CA SER A 98 4.68 2.46 -17.61
C SER A 98 3.21 2.10 -17.36
N TRP A 99 2.73 2.35 -16.14
CA TRP A 99 1.32 2.17 -15.81
C TRP A 99 0.77 3.21 -14.82
N SER A 100 -0.39 3.77 -15.15
CA SER A 100 -1.32 4.36 -14.18
C SER A 100 -2.33 3.28 -13.75
N LYS A 101 -2.10 2.62 -12.61
CA LYS A 101 -3.04 1.60 -12.08
C LYS A 101 -3.76 2.13 -10.85
N THR A 102 -5.02 2.50 -11.03
CA THR A 102 -5.95 2.85 -9.94
C THR A 102 -6.35 1.64 -9.08
N CYS A 103 -6.13 0.41 -9.55
CA CYS A 103 -6.43 -0.80 -8.78
C CYS A 103 -5.62 -1.99 -9.30
N TYR A 104 -4.45 -2.26 -8.74
CA TYR A 104 -3.88 -3.61 -8.80
C TYR A 104 -4.07 -4.27 -7.44
N GLN A 105 -5.22 -4.94 -7.28
CA GLN A 105 -5.44 -5.88 -6.18
C GLN A 105 -4.90 -7.24 -6.60
N ARG A 106 -3.66 -7.55 -6.21
CA ARG A 106 -3.23 -8.95 -6.17
C ARG A 106 -3.65 -9.50 -4.82
N TYR A 107 -4.84 -10.09 -4.78
CA TYR A 107 -5.20 -10.98 -3.68
C TYR A 107 -4.21 -12.14 -3.69
N ARG A 108 -3.41 -12.25 -2.64
CA ARG A 108 -2.84 -13.52 -2.17
C ARG A 108 -3.44 -13.81 -0.80
#